data_AF-A0A370FAB1-F1
#
_entry.id   AF-A0A370FAB1-F1
#
_cell.length_a   1.000
_cell.length_b   1.000
_cell.length_c   1.000
_cell.angle_alpha   90.00
_cell.angle_beta   90.00
_cell.angle_gamma   90.00
#
_symmetry.space_group_name_H-M   'P 1'
#
loop_
_entity.id
_entity.type
_entity.pdbx_description
1 polymer ?
#
loop_
_entity_poly.entity_id
_entity_poly.type
_entity_poly.pdbx_seq_one_letter_code
_entity_poly.pdbx_strand_id
1 'polypeptide(L)'
;MTDDRTARGLRRRHLLGLPMGLALAGLARAQPADNLAFVGQDNYIFAAWDSLTTPDWKGINATVARVAQVGQLLAAKGVALVVPVLPDKMRIYEEKLPADKPMSPEMRQRYAGILSRLQAAGVATFDDEKLLIALKAAGQPVYYRTDQHWAQPAADATAQATADLIRQKVPNLAGQPGTGMALGPLINERRYGDLADRFLSPEQRRAVGREIYSVRRAGDGESLLADAPSPVHVTGNSMVQPYFGFPQKLSNLLDRPVSVNWKPGDVGFWRVLLEYVESNAFRQQKPQALVWQLFEPNFHLGPDARGLWDSASVVSAEEWQRRIQAALA
;
A
#
# COMPACT_ATOMS: atom_id res chain seq x y z
N MET A 1 71.07 38.03 -12.12
CA MET A 1 72.41 38.53 -11.84
C MET A 1 72.29 39.40 -10.59
N THR A 2 72.84 38.89 -9.47
CA THR A 2 73.33 39.59 -8.26
C THR A 2 72.44 40.68 -7.63
N ASP A 3 71.76 40.47 -6.49
CA ASP A 3 72.22 40.26 -5.10
C ASP A 3 72.53 41.57 -4.34
N ASP A 4 72.35 41.52 -3.01
CA ASP A 4 72.66 42.49 -1.93
C ASP A 4 71.71 43.66 -1.61
N ARG A 5 71.53 44.12 -0.37
CA ARG A 5 71.49 43.55 1.01
C ARG A 5 71.20 44.74 1.95
N THR A 6 70.36 44.51 2.96
CA THR A 6 70.39 45.06 4.35
C THR A 6 70.47 46.57 4.63
N ALA A 7 69.56 47.10 5.47
CA ALA A 7 69.80 47.27 6.92
C ALA A 7 68.65 47.98 7.70
N ARG A 8 68.16 47.25 8.72
CA ARG A 8 67.82 47.64 10.11
C ARG A 8 67.09 48.96 10.44
N GLY A 9 65.90 48.80 11.02
CA GLY A 9 65.33 49.67 12.06
C GLY A 9 64.49 48.84 13.04
N LEU A 10 64.76 48.96 14.34
CA LEU A 10 64.41 47.99 15.40
C LEU A 10 63.35 48.58 16.37
N ARG A 11 62.52 47.69 16.93
CA ARG A 11 61.76 47.75 18.22
C ARG A 11 60.31 48.27 18.21
N ARG A 12 59.37 47.36 18.54
CA ARG A 12 58.75 47.14 19.87
C ARG A 12 57.65 46.06 19.72
N ARG A 13 57.84 44.85 20.26
CA ARG A 13 57.38 44.36 21.59
C ARG A 13 55.90 43.90 21.63
N HIS A 14 55.77 42.56 21.74
CA HIS A 14 54.71 41.74 22.38
C HIS A 14 53.29 41.84 21.80
N LEU A 15 52.58 40.76 21.47
CA LEU A 15 52.06 39.70 22.34
C LEU A 15 51.42 38.59 21.49
N LEU A 16 51.34 37.40 22.08
CA LEU A 16 50.73 36.18 21.55
C LEU A 16 49.24 36.33 21.19
N GLY A 17 48.80 35.53 20.22
CA GLY A 17 47.38 35.25 20.03
C GLY A 17 47.07 34.52 18.72
N LEU A 18 47.35 33.22 18.66
CA LEU A 18 46.65 32.32 17.72
C LEU A 18 45.25 32.04 18.32
N PRO A 19 44.17 32.16 17.54
CA PRO A 19 43.04 31.28 17.70
C PRO A 19 42.96 30.37 16.46
N MET A 20 43.34 29.14 16.73
CA MET A 20 43.03 27.93 15.98
C MET A 20 41.52 27.93 15.65
N GLY A 21 41.18 27.97 14.37
CA GLY A 21 39.80 27.84 13.90
C GLY A 21 39.27 26.45 14.22
N LEU A 22 38.52 26.31 15.30
CA LEU A 22 37.69 25.15 15.57
C LEU A 22 36.46 25.24 14.66
N ALA A 23 36.52 24.54 13.54
CA ALA A 23 35.34 24.20 12.77
C ALA A 23 34.38 23.44 13.69
N LEU A 24 33.27 24.08 14.05
CA LEU A 24 32.11 23.41 14.63
C LEU A 24 31.55 22.49 13.53
N ALA A 25 32.07 21.27 13.47
CA ALA A 25 31.35 20.16 12.88
C ALA A 25 30.08 20.00 13.73
N GLY A 26 29.00 20.64 13.28
CA GLY A 26 27.69 20.34 13.78
C GLY A 26 27.50 18.84 13.61
N LEU A 27 27.46 18.13 14.74
CA LEU A 27 26.95 16.77 14.79
C LEU A 27 25.52 16.88 14.28
N ALA A 28 25.34 16.68 12.98
CA ALA A 28 24.08 16.19 12.45
C ALA A 28 23.83 14.91 13.23
N ARG A 29 22.99 15.01 14.26
CA ARG A 29 22.39 13.85 14.90
C ARG A 29 21.67 13.15 13.75
N ALA A 30 22.31 12.10 13.23
CA ALA A 30 21.59 11.10 12.46
C ALA A 30 20.40 10.73 13.34
N GLN A 31 19.18 10.98 12.84
CA GLN A 31 18.00 10.40 13.46
C GLN A 31 18.30 8.90 13.58
N PRO A 32 18.05 8.28 14.75
CA PRO A 32 18.16 6.83 14.85
C PRO A 32 17.34 6.25 13.70
N ALA A 33 17.84 5.19 13.05
CA ALA A 33 17.05 4.45 12.08
C ALA A 33 15.82 3.96 12.85
N ASP A 34 14.73 4.72 12.76
CA ASP A 34 13.47 4.40 13.42
C ASP A 34 13.06 3.03 12.88
N ASN A 35 12.98 2.05 13.78
CA ASN A 35 12.61 0.69 13.42
C ASN A 35 11.27 0.75 12.67
N LEU A 36 11.29 0.52 11.35
CA LEU A 36 10.12 0.54 10.47
C LEU A 36 9.13 -0.60 10.75
N ALA A 37 9.44 -1.47 11.72
CA ALA A 37 8.53 -2.47 12.26
C ALA A 37 8.82 -2.71 13.75
N PHE A 38 7.83 -3.20 14.49
CA PHE A 38 7.98 -3.63 15.88
C PHE A 38 7.35 -4.99 16.13
N VAL A 39 7.90 -5.72 17.10
CA VAL A 39 7.44 -7.05 17.49
C VAL A 39 6.41 -6.92 18.63
N GLY A 40 5.23 -7.48 18.42
CA GLY A 40 4.17 -7.64 19.40
C GLY A 40 4.19 -9.00 20.10
N GLN A 41 3.08 -9.32 20.75
CA GLN A 41 2.88 -10.60 21.43
C GLN A 41 2.85 -11.76 20.43
N ASP A 42 3.22 -12.95 20.89
CA ASP A 42 3.28 -14.19 20.10
C ASP A 42 4.08 -14.04 18.80
N ASN A 43 5.08 -13.15 18.79
CA ASN A 43 5.93 -12.84 17.64
C ASN A 43 5.16 -12.27 16.43
N TYR A 44 4.01 -11.62 16.63
CA TYR A 44 3.40 -10.78 15.60
C TYR A 44 4.31 -9.60 15.30
N ILE A 45 4.40 -9.19 14.04
CA ILE A 45 5.16 -8.01 13.63
C ILE A 45 4.21 -7.01 12.99
N PHE A 46 4.36 -5.75 13.37
CA PHE A 46 3.56 -4.65 12.84
C PHE A 46 4.46 -3.59 12.24
N ALA A 47 4.00 -3.02 11.14
CA ALA A 47 4.61 -1.85 10.51
C ALA A 47 4.63 -0.65 11.44
N ALA A 48 5.74 0.08 11.55
CA ALA A 48 5.83 1.25 12.43
C ALA A 48 5.47 2.59 11.75
N TRP A 49 5.11 2.55 10.46
CA TRP A 49 4.73 3.74 9.69
C TRP A 49 3.26 4.14 9.82
N ASP A 50 2.46 3.37 10.57
CA ASP A 50 1.09 3.75 10.92
C ASP A 50 1.01 4.37 12.33
N SER A 51 -0.08 5.09 12.60
CA SER A 51 -0.38 5.71 13.88
C SER A 51 -1.26 4.79 14.73
N LEU A 52 -1.02 4.79 16.05
CA LEU A 52 -1.88 4.15 17.04
C LEU A 52 -2.73 5.14 17.85
N THR A 53 -2.56 6.44 17.61
CA THR A 53 -3.04 7.51 18.51
C THR A 53 -4.15 8.35 17.90
N THR A 54 -3.87 9.06 16.79
CA THR A 54 -4.83 9.99 16.21
C THR A 54 -4.95 9.75 14.71
N PRO A 55 -6.17 9.51 14.18
CA PRO A 55 -6.39 9.47 12.74
C PRO A 55 -6.21 10.86 12.11
N ASP A 56 -5.51 10.94 10.98
CA ASP A 56 -5.49 12.15 10.17
C ASP A 56 -6.80 12.28 9.36
N TRP A 57 -7.86 12.75 10.03
CA TRP A 57 -9.17 12.95 9.40
C TRP A 57 -9.14 13.95 8.25
N LYS A 58 -8.21 14.92 8.26
CA LYS A 58 -8.05 15.88 7.17
C LYS A 58 -7.52 15.18 5.91
N GLY A 59 -6.45 14.40 6.05
CA GLY A 59 -5.91 13.56 4.99
C GLY A 59 -6.93 12.55 4.46
N ILE A 60 -7.61 11.84 5.37
CA ILE A 60 -8.69 10.89 5.03
C ILE A 60 -9.80 11.57 4.19
N ASN A 61 -10.32 12.71 4.65
CA ASN A 61 -11.37 13.44 3.92
C ASN A 61 -10.89 13.88 2.53
N ALA A 62 -9.63 14.31 2.41
CA ALA A 62 -9.04 14.71 1.14
C ALA A 62 -8.86 13.53 0.19
N THR A 63 -8.49 12.34 0.69
CA THR A 63 -8.46 11.10 -0.09
C THR A 63 -9.85 10.70 -0.56
N VAL A 64 -10.85 10.71 0.32
CA VAL A 64 -12.25 10.39 -0.05
C VAL A 64 -12.74 11.29 -1.19
N ALA A 65 -12.50 12.60 -1.10
CA ALA A 65 -12.91 13.55 -2.13
C ALA A 65 -12.26 13.23 -3.50
N ARG A 66 -10.97 12.91 -3.51
CA ARG A 66 -10.25 12.53 -4.75
C ARG A 66 -10.74 11.20 -5.32
N VAL A 67 -10.96 10.19 -4.47
CA VAL A 67 -11.48 8.89 -4.89
C VAL A 67 -12.89 9.04 -5.48
N ALA A 68 -13.75 9.84 -4.86
CA ALA A 68 -15.09 10.14 -5.39
C ALA A 68 -15.03 10.83 -6.76
N GLN A 69 -14.11 11.79 -6.93
CA GLN A 69 -13.91 12.45 -8.22
C GLN A 69 -13.41 11.48 -9.29
N VAL A 70 -12.48 10.58 -8.97
CA VAL A 70 -12.07 9.51 -9.89
C VAL A 70 -13.26 8.64 -10.28
N GLY A 71 -14.11 8.28 -9.32
CA GLY A 71 -15.35 7.54 -9.57
C GLY A 71 -16.28 8.26 -10.55
N GLN A 72 -16.46 9.58 -10.40
CA GLN A 72 -17.26 10.40 -11.32
C GLN A 72 -16.66 10.44 -12.73
N LEU A 73 -15.35 10.63 -12.85
CA LEU A 73 -14.65 10.64 -14.14
C LEU A 73 -14.73 9.29 -14.85
N LEU A 74 -14.56 8.18 -14.13
CA LEU A 74 -14.71 6.82 -14.65
C LEU A 74 -16.15 6.53 -15.07
N ALA A 75 -17.14 6.95 -14.27
CA ALA A 75 -18.55 6.78 -14.60
C ALA A 75 -18.94 7.50 -15.90
N ALA A 76 -18.38 8.69 -16.16
CA ALA A 76 -18.55 9.40 -17.42
C ALA A 76 -17.99 8.64 -18.64
N LYS A 77 -17.14 7.63 -18.41
CA LYS A 77 -16.60 6.70 -19.41
C LYS A 77 -17.26 5.33 -19.40
N GLY A 78 -18.33 5.15 -18.63
CA GLY A 78 -19.03 3.87 -18.48
C GLY A 78 -18.25 2.82 -17.68
N VAL A 79 -17.26 3.25 -16.89
CA VAL A 79 -16.45 2.37 -16.03
C VAL A 79 -16.94 2.49 -14.59
N ALA A 80 -17.38 1.38 -13.99
CA ALA A 80 -17.72 1.34 -12.58
C ALA A 80 -16.46 1.30 -11.71
N LEU A 81 -16.35 2.19 -10.72
CA LEU A 81 -15.29 2.12 -9.71
C LEU A 81 -15.77 1.31 -8.49
N VAL A 82 -14.98 0.32 -8.08
CA VAL A 82 -15.13 -0.42 -6.83
C VAL A 82 -13.87 -0.25 -5.99
N VAL A 83 -14.02 0.10 -4.72
CA VAL A 83 -12.90 0.47 -3.83
C VAL A 83 -12.90 -0.44 -2.58
N PRO A 84 -12.27 -1.62 -2.63
CA PRO A 84 -12.00 -2.38 -1.42
C PRO A 84 -10.92 -1.66 -0.60
N VAL A 85 -11.25 -1.27 0.63
CA VAL A 85 -10.30 -0.73 1.59
C VAL A 85 -9.96 -1.84 2.58
N LEU A 86 -8.71 -2.30 2.56
CA LEU A 86 -8.24 -3.30 3.51
C LEU A 86 -8.01 -2.63 4.87
N PRO A 87 -8.51 -3.23 5.97
CA PRO A 87 -8.30 -2.73 7.31
C PRO A 87 -6.85 -2.90 7.77
N ASP A 88 -6.44 -2.15 8.78
CA ASP A 88 -5.10 -2.24 9.35
C ASP A 88 -4.91 -3.57 10.11
N LYS A 89 -3.74 -4.19 9.92
CA LYS A 89 -3.32 -5.37 10.67
C LYS A 89 -3.28 -5.10 12.17
N MET A 90 -2.87 -3.90 12.62
CA MET A 90 -2.89 -3.55 14.05
C MET A 90 -4.31 -3.55 14.61
N ARG A 91 -5.30 -3.18 13.79
CA ARG A 91 -6.71 -3.19 14.18
C ARG A 91 -7.26 -4.61 14.26
N ILE A 92 -6.95 -5.46 13.27
CA ILE A 92 -7.39 -6.87 13.25
C ILE A 92 -6.76 -7.69 14.37
N TYR A 93 -5.50 -7.45 14.71
CA TYR A 93 -4.74 -8.16 15.75
C TYR A 93 -4.39 -7.24 16.92
N GLU A 94 -5.32 -6.39 17.35
CA GLU A 94 -5.11 -5.43 18.44
C GLU A 94 -4.65 -6.12 19.73
N GLU A 95 -5.14 -7.34 20.01
CA GLU A 95 -4.75 -8.14 21.18
C GLU A 95 -3.29 -8.61 21.14
N LYS A 96 -2.61 -8.48 19.99
CA LYS A 96 -1.21 -8.83 19.80
C LYS A 96 -0.29 -7.62 19.87
N LEU A 97 -0.81 -6.41 20.06
CA LEU A 97 0.02 -5.23 20.28
C LEU A 97 0.79 -5.33 21.61
N PRO A 98 1.99 -4.74 21.70
CA PRO A 98 2.68 -4.54 22.98
C PRO A 98 1.83 -3.76 23.98
N ALA A 99 1.95 -4.08 25.27
CA ALA A 99 1.17 -3.42 26.33
C ALA A 99 1.47 -1.90 26.44
N ASP A 100 2.66 -1.47 26.04
CA ASP A 100 3.10 -0.06 25.98
C ASP A 100 2.72 0.65 24.67
N LYS A 101 2.04 -0.04 23.74
CA LYS A 101 1.56 0.50 22.46
C LYS A 101 0.06 0.25 22.27
N PRO A 102 -0.82 0.71 23.18
CA PRO A 102 -2.26 0.53 23.03
C PRO A 102 -2.80 1.37 21.87
N MET A 103 -3.80 0.82 21.17
CA MET A 103 -4.59 1.58 20.20
C MET A 103 -5.58 2.50 20.91
N SER A 104 -5.63 3.77 20.52
CA SER A 104 -6.58 4.74 21.08
C SER A 104 -8.03 4.41 20.68
N PRO A 105 -9.03 4.83 21.48
CA PRO A 105 -10.44 4.73 21.11
C PRO A 105 -10.75 5.35 19.73
N GLU A 106 -10.15 6.49 19.42
CA GLU A 106 -10.32 7.20 18.15
C GLU A 106 -9.76 6.40 16.97
N MET A 107 -8.60 5.74 17.16
CA MET A 107 -7.99 4.93 16.11
C MET A 107 -8.82 3.69 15.79
N ARG A 108 -9.46 3.07 16.79
CA ARG A 108 -10.42 1.96 16.55
C ARG A 108 -11.61 2.34 15.68
N GLN A 109 -11.94 3.63 15.58
CA GLN A 109 -13.03 4.14 14.76
C GLN A 109 -12.58 4.57 13.36
N ARG A 110 -11.27 4.52 13.05
CA ARG A 110 -10.71 5.01 11.79
C ARG A 110 -11.33 4.29 10.59
N TYR A 111 -11.32 2.96 10.57
CA TYR A 111 -11.87 2.18 9.45
C TYR A 111 -13.35 2.49 9.19
N ALA A 112 -14.20 2.39 10.22
CA ALA A 112 -15.62 2.73 10.11
C ALA A 112 -15.84 4.18 9.63
N GLY A 113 -14.99 5.10 10.08
CA GLY A 113 -14.98 6.48 9.63
C GLY A 113 -14.60 6.66 8.16
N ILE A 114 -13.62 5.90 7.64
CA ILE A 114 -13.26 5.88 6.22
C ILE A 114 -14.42 5.31 5.39
N LEU A 115 -14.95 4.15 5.80
CA LEU A 115 -16.02 3.46 5.11
C LEU A 115 -17.27 4.33 4.95
N SER A 116 -17.74 4.93 6.05
CA SER A 116 -18.92 5.81 6.05
C SER A 116 -18.73 7.04 5.15
N ARG A 117 -17.53 7.62 5.10
CA ARG A 117 -17.24 8.77 4.23
C ARG A 117 -17.21 8.39 2.75
N LEU A 118 -16.61 7.24 2.41
CA LEU A 118 -16.62 6.72 1.04
C LEU A 118 -18.06 6.46 0.56
N GLN A 119 -18.86 5.79 1.40
CA GLN A 119 -20.27 5.51 1.11
C GLN A 119 -21.10 6.81 0.95
N ALA A 120 -20.92 7.78 1.85
CA ALA A 120 -21.58 9.08 1.77
C ALA A 120 -21.17 9.87 0.51
N ALA A 121 -19.95 9.67 0.01
CA ALA A 121 -19.47 10.24 -1.24
C ALA A 121 -19.90 9.45 -2.49
N GLY A 122 -20.72 8.40 -2.33
CA GLY A 122 -21.23 7.57 -3.44
C GLY A 122 -20.21 6.60 -4.01
N VAL A 123 -19.06 6.39 -3.36
CA VAL A 123 -18.04 5.43 -3.78
C VAL A 123 -18.51 4.02 -3.44
N ALA A 124 -18.50 3.11 -4.43
CA ALA A 124 -18.87 1.72 -4.20
C ALA A 124 -17.76 1.00 -3.41
N THR A 125 -18.11 0.54 -2.21
CA THR A 125 -17.21 -0.15 -1.28
C THR A 125 -18.03 -1.06 -0.35
N PHE A 126 -17.37 -1.85 0.50
CA PHE A 126 -17.99 -2.74 1.48
C PHE A 126 -17.14 -2.79 2.75
N ASP A 127 -17.74 -3.30 3.83
CA ASP A 127 -17.11 -3.41 5.14
C ASP A 127 -16.19 -4.65 5.20
N ASP A 128 -14.94 -4.48 4.77
CA ASP A 128 -13.92 -5.52 4.79
C ASP A 128 -13.42 -5.78 6.23
N GLU A 129 -13.39 -4.78 7.11
CA GLU A 129 -13.05 -5.00 8.53
C GLU A 129 -13.99 -6.02 9.18
N LYS A 130 -15.30 -5.86 9.02
CA LYS A 130 -16.28 -6.81 9.54
C LYS A 130 -16.10 -8.21 8.96
N LEU A 131 -15.84 -8.31 7.65
CA LEU A 131 -15.59 -9.58 6.97
C LEU A 131 -14.35 -10.28 7.56
N LEU A 132 -13.25 -9.55 7.70
CA LEU A 132 -11.98 -10.08 8.17
C LEU A 132 -12.00 -10.41 9.68
N ILE A 133 -12.70 -9.63 10.51
CA ILE A 133 -12.94 -9.97 11.92
C ILE A 133 -13.72 -11.29 12.03
N ALA A 134 -14.74 -11.50 11.20
CA ALA A 134 -15.51 -12.74 11.20
C ALA A 134 -14.66 -13.96 10.81
N LEU A 135 -13.77 -13.81 9.80
CA LEU A 135 -12.81 -14.84 9.43
C LEU A 135 -11.86 -15.20 10.59
N LYS A 136 -11.29 -14.19 11.25
CA LYS A 136 -10.42 -14.38 12.41
C LYS A 136 -11.15 -15.12 13.53
N ALA A 137 -12.39 -14.73 13.83
CA ALA A 137 -13.21 -15.39 14.84
C ALA A 137 -13.53 -16.86 14.50
N ALA A 138 -13.60 -17.19 13.20
CA ALA A 138 -13.73 -18.56 12.70
C ALA A 138 -12.40 -19.35 12.66
N GLY A 139 -11.31 -18.79 13.22
CA GLY A 139 -9.99 -19.43 13.28
C GLY A 139 -9.20 -19.39 11.96
N GLN A 140 -9.64 -18.61 10.97
CA GLN A 140 -8.91 -18.43 9.72
C GLN A 140 -7.83 -17.33 9.85
N PRO A 141 -6.64 -17.50 9.27
CA PRO A 141 -5.65 -16.43 9.24
C PRO A 141 -6.13 -15.28 8.35
N VAL A 142 -5.94 -14.05 8.82
CA VAL A 142 -6.31 -12.82 8.09
C VAL A 142 -5.08 -12.11 7.56
N TYR A 143 -4.06 -11.93 8.40
CA TYR A 143 -2.73 -11.48 8.00
C TYR A 143 -1.72 -12.53 8.44
N TYR A 144 -0.65 -12.62 7.67
CA TYR A 144 0.54 -13.36 8.08
C TYR A 144 1.16 -12.69 9.31
N ARG A 145 1.66 -13.49 10.24
CA ARG A 145 2.12 -13.05 11.55
C ARG A 145 3.32 -12.10 11.43
N THR A 146 4.26 -12.43 10.56
CA THR A 146 5.54 -11.74 10.37
C THR A 146 5.61 -10.87 9.11
N ASP A 147 4.46 -10.58 8.51
CA ASP A 147 4.34 -9.93 7.21
C ASP A 147 3.17 -8.93 7.17
N GLN A 148 3.22 -7.93 6.28
CA GLN A 148 2.18 -6.91 6.14
C GLN A 148 0.98 -7.38 5.32
N HIS A 149 1.14 -8.44 4.53
CA HIS A 149 0.12 -8.89 3.58
C HIS A 149 -0.93 -9.78 4.24
N TRP A 150 -2.11 -9.77 3.61
CA TRP A 150 -3.20 -10.66 3.96
C TRP A 150 -2.80 -12.13 3.75
N ALA A 151 -3.42 -13.02 4.50
CA ALA A 151 -3.39 -14.45 4.23
C ALA A 151 -4.42 -14.81 3.16
N GLN A 152 -4.24 -15.98 2.54
CA GLN A 152 -5.10 -16.41 1.43
C GLN A 152 -6.61 -16.43 1.74
N PRO A 153 -7.09 -16.87 2.93
CA PRO A 153 -8.53 -16.83 3.22
C PRO A 153 -9.12 -15.41 3.22
N ALA A 154 -8.35 -14.41 3.70
CA ALA A 154 -8.75 -13.02 3.65
C ALA A 154 -8.80 -12.49 2.21
N ALA A 155 -7.75 -12.73 1.43
CA ALA A 155 -7.72 -12.37 0.01
C ALA A 155 -8.91 -12.97 -0.76
N ASP A 156 -9.23 -14.24 -0.50
CA ASP A 156 -10.35 -14.93 -1.14
C ASP A 156 -11.71 -14.36 -0.75
N ALA A 157 -11.90 -13.99 0.53
CA ALA A 157 -13.14 -13.40 1.02
C ALA A 157 -13.33 -11.97 0.51
N THR A 158 -12.29 -11.14 0.53
CA THR A 158 -12.35 -9.79 -0.03
C THR A 158 -12.60 -9.85 -1.54
N ALA A 159 -12.05 -10.84 -2.26
CA ALA A 159 -12.34 -11.08 -3.67
C ALA A 159 -13.82 -11.46 -3.89
N GLN A 160 -14.41 -12.27 -3.01
CA GLN A 160 -15.83 -12.60 -3.06
C GLN A 160 -16.72 -11.37 -2.89
N ALA A 161 -16.49 -10.57 -1.84
CA ALA A 161 -17.25 -9.34 -1.62
C ALA A 161 -17.08 -8.34 -2.78
N THR A 162 -15.87 -8.26 -3.35
CA THR A 162 -15.60 -7.46 -4.56
C THR A 162 -16.39 -7.97 -5.76
N ALA A 163 -16.41 -9.29 -6.01
CA ALA A 163 -17.17 -9.90 -7.10
C ALA A 163 -18.67 -9.63 -6.98
N ASP A 164 -19.22 -9.75 -5.77
CA ASP A 164 -20.64 -9.51 -5.50
C ASP A 164 -21.02 -8.04 -5.75
N LEU A 165 -20.16 -7.10 -5.33
CA LEU A 165 -20.37 -5.69 -5.60
C LEU A 165 -20.23 -5.36 -7.11
N ILE A 166 -19.30 -5.99 -7.82
CA ILE A 166 -19.19 -5.84 -9.28
C ILE A 166 -20.47 -6.35 -9.97
N ARG A 167 -20.99 -7.53 -9.60
CA ARG A 167 -22.24 -8.05 -10.19
C ARG A 167 -23.43 -7.12 -9.96
N GLN A 168 -23.48 -6.43 -8.82
CA GLN A 168 -24.51 -5.42 -8.55
C GLN A 168 -24.36 -4.17 -9.42
N LYS A 169 -23.13 -3.71 -9.64
CA LYS A 169 -22.84 -2.47 -10.39
C LYS A 169 -22.78 -2.67 -11.90
N VAL A 170 -22.36 -3.85 -12.34
CA VAL A 170 -22.17 -4.23 -13.74
C VAL A 170 -22.79 -5.63 -13.94
N PRO A 171 -24.13 -5.72 -14.05
CA PRO A 171 -24.83 -7.00 -14.11
C PRO A 171 -24.47 -7.82 -15.36
N ASN A 172 -24.05 -7.16 -16.44
CA ASN A 172 -23.67 -7.79 -17.70
C ASN A 172 -22.20 -7.52 -18.02
N LEU A 173 -21.31 -8.35 -17.48
CA LEU A 173 -19.90 -8.34 -17.87
C LEU A 173 -19.72 -8.94 -19.27
N ALA A 174 -19.04 -8.19 -20.14
CA ALA A 174 -18.60 -8.59 -21.46
C ALA A 174 -17.59 -9.75 -21.39
N GLY A 175 -17.28 -10.33 -22.54
CA GLY A 175 -16.50 -11.57 -22.62
C GLY A 175 -17.36 -12.81 -22.39
N GLN A 176 -16.75 -13.98 -22.55
CA GLN A 176 -17.44 -15.26 -22.52
C GLN A 176 -17.38 -15.88 -21.12
N PRO A 177 -18.48 -16.46 -20.61
CA PRO A 177 -18.42 -17.40 -19.48
C PRO A 177 -17.44 -18.55 -19.74
N GLY A 178 -16.87 -19.11 -18.69
CA GLY A 178 -15.82 -20.12 -18.72
C GLY A 178 -14.42 -19.57 -18.97
N THR A 179 -14.25 -18.25 -19.11
CA THR A 179 -12.93 -17.62 -19.33
C THR A 179 -12.33 -17.00 -18.07
N GLY A 180 -13.01 -17.16 -16.92
CA GLY A 180 -12.41 -16.87 -15.63
C GLY A 180 -11.26 -17.81 -15.33
N MET A 181 -10.30 -17.36 -14.51
CA MET A 181 -9.15 -18.16 -14.17
C MET A 181 -9.55 -19.44 -13.41
N ALA A 182 -9.02 -20.58 -13.86
CA ALA A 182 -9.08 -21.82 -13.09
C ALA A 182 -8.13 -21.71 -11.88
N LEU A 183 -8.64 -21.98 -10.68
CA LEU A 183 -7.83 -21.91 -9.47
C LEU A 183 -7.06 -23.22 -9.26
N GLY A 184 -5.74 -23.13 -9.18
CA GLY A 184 -4.90 -24.23 -8.75
C GLY A 184 -5.05 -24.56 -7.26
N PRO A 185 -4.42 -25.65 -6.79
CA PRO A 185 -4.43 -26.04 -5.39
C PRO A 185 -3.72 -25.00 -4.52
N LEU A 186 -4.05 -24.99 -3.24
CA LEU A 186 -3.26 -24.30 -2.22
C LEU A 186 -1.99 -25.09 -1.93
N ILE A 187 -0.87 -24.40 -1.84
CA ILE A 187 0.41 -24.95 -1.43
C ILE A 187 0.90 -24.26 -0.17
N ASN A 188 1.64 -25.00 0.65
CA ASN A 188 2.23 -24.48 1.88
C ASN A 188 3.73 -24.28 1.71
N GLU A 189 4.20 -23.08 2.02
CA GLU A 189 5.59 -22.69 1.96
C GLU A 189 6.05 -22.16 3.32
N ARG A 190 7.26 -22.48 3.74
CA ARG A 190 7.81 -21.99 5.02
C ARG A 190 8.89 -20.95 4.80
N ARG A 191 8.61 -19.69 5.16
CA ARG A 191 9.50 -18.54 4.90
C ARG A 191 9.42 -17.49 6.00
N TYR A 192 10.33 -16.52 5.95
CA TYR A 192 10.18 -15.28 6.70
C TYR A 192 9.24 -14.35 5.94
N GLY A 193 8.40 -13.64 6.69
CA GLY A 193 7.56 -12.59 6.15
C GLY A 193 8.30 -11.32 5.85
N ASP A 194 7.69 -10.46 5.03
CA ASP A 194 8.32 -9.26 4.52
C ASP A 194 8.77 -8.29 5.63
N LEU A 195 7.99 -8.12 6.70
CA LEU A 195 8.38 -7.28 7.84
C LEU A 195 9.57 -7.89 8.59
N ALA A 196 9.57 -9.21 8.79
CA ALA A 196 10.70 -9.91 9.41
C ALA A 196 11.96 -9.85 8.54
N ASP A 197 11.82 -10.01 7.23
CA ASP A 197 12.96 -10.11 6.31
C ASP A 197 13.61 -8.77 6.05
N ARG A 198 12.82 -7.69 6.01
CA ARG A 198 13.29 -6.33 5.67
C ARG A 198 13.73 -5.53 6.89
N PHE A 199 13.08 -5.69 8.03
CA PHE A 199 13.21 -4.73 9.14
C PHE A 199 13.74 -5.31 10.44
N LEU A 200 13.86 -6.64 10.57
CA LEU A 200 14.43 -7.25 11.76
C LEU A 200 15.91 -7.61 11.56
N SER A 201 16.69 -7.53 12.64
CA SER A 201 18.05 -8.05 12.66
C SER A 201 18.05 -9.59 12.48
N PRO A 202 19.17 -10.21 12.07
CA PRO A 202 19.25 -11.67 11.93
C PRO A 202 18.89 -12.43 13.21
N GLU A 203 19.18 -11.87 14.39
CA GLU A 203 18.84 -12.45 15.69
C GLU A 203 17.34 -12.37 15.96
N GLN A 204 16.74 -11.19 15.80
CA GLN A 204 15.31 -10.98 15.94
C GLN A 204 14.53 -11.87 14.95
N ARG A 205 15.00 -11.96 13.70
CA ARG A 205 14.40 -12.82 12.67
C ARG A 205 14.44 -14.30 13.05
N ARG A 206 15.54 -14.78 13.65
CA ARG A 206 15.62 -16.15 14.21
C ARG A 206 14.64 -16.35 15.36
N ALA A 207 14.49 -15.36 16.24
CA ALA A 207 13.59 -15.44 17.39
C ALA A 207 12.10 -15.49 16.99
N VAL A 208 11.66 -14.64 16.06
CA VAL A 208 10.25 -14.64 15.59
C VAL A 208 9.91 -15.85 14.73
N GLY A 209 10.92 -16.48 14.13
CA GLY A 209 10.80 -17.69 13.32
C GLY A 209 10.07 -17.51 12.00
N ARG A 210 10.18 -18.54 11.14
CA ARG A 210 9.45 -18.62 9.87
C ARG A 210 8.00 -19.02 10.11
N GLU A 211 7.09 -18.53 9.28
CA GLU A 211 5.68 -18.93 9.27
C GLU A 211 5.33 -19.73 8.01
N ILE A 212 4.15 -20.35 8.03
CA ILE A 212 3.62 -21.10 6.89
C ILE A 212 2.72 -20.17 6.08
N TYR A 213 3.08 -20.00 4.82
CA TYR A 213 2.30 -19.32 3.81
C TYR A 213 1.46 -20.36 3.10
N SER A 214 0.14 -20.19 3.13
CA SER A 214 -0.76 -20.94 2.26
C SER A 214 -1.07 -20.04 1.08
N VAL A 215 -0.53 -20.33 -0.09
CA VAL A 215 -0.73 -19.53 -1.30
C VAL A 215 -1.28 -20.38 -2.43
N ARG A 216 -2.03 -19.73 -3.32
CA ARG A 216 -2.62 -20.39 -4.46
C ARG A 216 -1.61 -20.50 -5.60
N ARG A 217 -1.41 -21.73 -6.10
CA ARG A 217 -0.65 -21.94 -7.32
C ARG A 217 -1.47 -21.50 -8.54
N ALA A 218 -0.76 -21.01 -9.55
CA ALA A 218 -1.27 -20.91 -10.93
C ALA A 218 -2.00 -22.19 -11.34
N GLY A 219 -3.19 -22.05 -11.94
CA GLY A 219 -3.88 -23.16 -12.59
C GLY A 219 -3.24 -23.53 -13.92
N ASP A 220 -3.46 -24.76 -14.39
CA ASP A 220 -3.03 -25.17 -15.73
C ASP A 220 -3.76 -24.30 -16.79
N GLY A 221 -3.02 -23.73 -17.74
CA GLY A 221 -3.58 -22.91 -18.84
C GLY A 221 -3.37 -21.39 -18.76
N GLU A 222 -2.67 -20.87 -17.74
CA GLU A 222 -2.39 -19.42 -17.57
C GLU A 222 -1.77 -18.74 -18.80
N SER A 223 -0.99 -19.47 -19.61
CA SER A 223 -0.27 -18.90 -20.75
C SER A 223 -1.14 -18.57 -21.97
N LEU A 224 -2.40 -19.03 -22.03
CA LEU A 224 -3.25 -18.93 -23.23
C LEU A 224 -4.34 -17.84 -23.15
N LEU A 225 -4.46 -17.13 -22.03
CA LEU A 225 -5.49 -16.09 -21.80
C LEU A 225 -4.94 -14.66 -21.84
N ALA A 226 -3.64 -14.47 -22.08
CA ALA A 226 -2.97 -13.16 -21.96
C ALA A 226 -3.47 -12.09 -22.95
N ASP A 227 -4.08 -12.49 -24.07
CA ASP A 227 -4.53 -11.59 -25.13
C ASP A 227 -6.05 -11.29 -25.11
N ALA A 228 -6.79 -11.88 -24.17
CA ALA A 228 -8.23 -11.65 -24.06
C ALA A 228 -8.53 -10.33 -23.33
N PRO A 229 -9.38 -9.46 -23.89
CA PRO A 229 -9.98 -8.33 -23.19
C PRO A 229 -10.48 -8.65 -21.79
N SER A 230 -9.92 -7.99 -20.77
CA SER A 230 -10.43 -8.14 -19.39
C SER A 230 -11.53 -7.11 -19.11
N PRO A 231 -12.79 -7.51 -18.89
CA PRO A 231 -13.87 -6.58 -18.53
C PRO A 231 -13.67 -5.98 -17.14
N VAL A 232 -12.77 -6.53 -16.33
CA VAL A 232 -12.41 -6.01 -15.01
C VAL A 232 -10.90 -5.81 -14.91
N HIS A 233 -10.50 -4.68 -14.33
CA HIS A 233 -9.11 -4.40 -14.01
C HIS A 233 -8.95 -4.16 -12.52
N VAL A 234 -7.87 -4.67 -11.92
CA VAL A 234 -7.47 -4.43 -10.53
C VAL A 234 -6.22 -3.55 -10.53
N THR A 235 -6.27 -2.46 -9.78
CA THR A 235 -5.11 -1.60 -9.53
C THR A 235 -4.90 -1.43 -8.02
N GLY A 236 -3.67 -1.56 -7.53
CA GLY A 236 -3.39 -1.49 -6.11
C GLY A 236 -1.92 -1.72 -5.74
N ASN A 237 -1.65 -1.86 -4.45
CA ASN A 237 -0.29 -2.14 -3.98
C ASN A 237 -0.02 -3.65 -3.90
N SER A 238 1.06 -4.05 -3.23
CA SER A 238 1.50 -5.44 -3.14
C SER A 238 0.50 -6.40 -2.51
N MET A 239 -0.58 -5.91 -1.87
CA MET A 239 -1.71 -6.73 -1.44
C MET A 239 -2.35 -7.48 -2.61
N VAL A 240 -2.56 -6.81 -3.75
CA VAL A 240 -3.20 -7.40 -4.93
C VAL A 240 -2.22 -8.10 -5.88
N GLN A 241 -0.96 -8.29 -5.48
CA GLN A 241 -0.01 -9.02 -6.32
C GLN A 241 -0.51 -10.47 -6.56
N PRO A 242 -0.28 -11.04 -7.76
CA PRO A 242 -0.73 -12.39 -8.10
C PRO A 242 -0.37 -13.47 -7.06
N TYR A 243 0.75 -13.35 -6.35
CA TYR A 243 1.16 -14.32 -5.32
C TYR A 243 0.11 -14.54 -4.22
N PHE A 244 -0.67 -13.52 -3.84
CA PHE A 244 -1.72 -13.66 -2.80
C PHE A 244 -3.09 -14.04 -3.35
N GLY A 245 -3.22 -14.21 -4.67
CA GLY A 245 -4.40 -14.85 -5.27
C GLY A 245 -5.66 -13.99 -5.39
N PHE A 246 -5.69 -12.75 -4.90
CA PHE A 246 -6.88 -11.88 -5.00
C PHE A 246 -7.38 -11.69 -6.44
N PRO A 247 -6.56 -11.22 -7.41
CA PRO A 247 -7.07 -11.02 -8.78
C PRO A 247 -7.47 -12.34 -9.45
N GLN A 248 -6.79 -13.45 -9.14
CA GLN A 248 -7.13 -14.77 -9.65
C GLN A 248 -8.47 -15.27 -9.10
N LYS A 249 -8.69 -15.14 -7.79
CA LYS A 249 -9.96 -15.50 -7.16
C LYS A 249 -11.09 -14.62 -7.69
N LEU A 250 -10.85 -13.33 -7.89
CA LEU A 250 -11.82 -12.44 -8.50
C LEU A 250 -12.17 -12.87 -9.93
N SER A 251 -11.17 -13.21 -10.75
CA SER A 251 -11.39 -13.73 -12.11
C SER A 251 -12.20 -15.02 -12.12
N ASN A 252 -11.86 -15.95 -11.22
CA ASN A 252 -12.58 -17.21 -11.06
C ASN A 252 -14.06 -16.98 -10.69
N LEU A 253 -14.32 -16.09 -9.73
CA LEU A 253 -15.68 -15.83 -9.26
C LEU A 253 -16.53 -15.12 -10.31
N LEU A 254 -15.96 -14.12 -10.99
CA LEU A 254 -16.66 -13.40 -12.06
C LEU A 254 -16.85 -14.25 -13.31
N ASP A 255 -16.14 -15.38 -13.41
CA ASP A 255 -16.10 -16.22 -14.59
C ASP A 255 -15.71 -15.41 -15.85
N ARG A 256 -14.77 -14.47 -15.66
CA ARG A 256 -14.26 -13.54 -16.67
C ARG A 256 -12.78 -13.21 -16.42
N PRO A 257 -12.02 -12.79 -17.44
CA PRO A 257 -10.64 -12.38 -17.25
C PRO A 257 -10.57 -11.11 -16.38
N VAL A 258 -9.62 -11.10 -15.46
CA VAL A 258 -9.28 -9.92 -14.63
C VAL A 258 -7.82 -9.59 -14.88
N SER A 259 -7.57 -8.38 -15.36
CA SER A 259 -6.21 -7.87 -15.50
C SER A 259 -5.79 -7.13 -14.22
N VAL A 260 -4.49 -7.03 -13.97
CA VAL A 260 -3.97 -6.38 -12.76
C VAL A 260 -2.71 -5.57 -13.05
N ASN A 261 -2.62 -4.36 -12.49
CA ASN A 261 -1.35 -3.66 -12.31
C ASN A 261 -1.13 -3.38 -10.81
N TRP A 262 0.09 -3.58 -10.34
CA TRP A 262 0.41 -3.37 -8.94
C TRP A 262 1.85 -2.90 -8.75
N LYS A 263 2.11 -2.30 -7.59
CA LYS A 263 3.44 -1.86 -7.15
C LYS A 263 3.67 -2.20 -5.68
N PRO A 264 4.92 -2.28 -5.21
CA PRO A 264 5.23 -2.37 -3.78
C PRO A 264 4.52 -1.28 -2.94
N GLY A 265 4.33 -1.55 -1.64
CA GLY A 265 3.52 -0.71 -0.74
C GLY A 265 4.05 0.70 -0.45
N ASP A 266 5.32 0.97 -0.78
CA ASP A 266 5.97 2.29 -0.70
C ASP A 266 5.70 3.16 -1.93
N VAL A 267 5.20 2.60 -3.04
CA VAL A 267 4.73 3.39 -4.19
C VAL A 267 3.30 3.87 -3.90
N GLY A 268 3.08 5.19 -3.89
CA GLY A 268 1.76 5.74 -3.59
C GLY A 268 0.67 5.19 -4.54
N PHE A 269 -0.45 4.72 -3.98
CA PHE A 269 -1.57 4.15 -4.76
C PHE A 269 -2.13 5.13 -5.82
N TRP A 270 -1.92 6.43 -5.62
CA TRP A 270 -2.15 7.50 -6.60
C TRP A 270 -1.37 7.32 -7.90
N ARG A 271 -0.08 6.94 -7.79
CA ARG A 271 0.80 6.71 -8.94
C ARG A 271 0.44 5.42 -9.65
N VAL A 272 0.08 4.38 -8.90
CA VAL A 272 -0.32 3.08 -9.48
C VAL A 272 -1.56 3.24 -10.35
N LEU A 273 -2.56 4.00 -9.88
CA LEU A 273 -3.73 4.32 -10.68
C LEU A 273 -3.36 5.12 -11.94
N LEU A 274 -2.55 6.18 -11.79
CA LEU A 274 -2.12 7.00 -12.94
C LEU A 274 -1.46 6.16 -14.02
N GLU A 275 -0.53 5.27 -13.64
CA GLU A 275 0.16 4.40 -14.60
C GLU A 275 -0.82 3.51 -15.39
N TYR A 276 -1.91 3.06 -14.76
CA TYR A 276 -2.93 2.30 -15.47
C TYR A 276 -3.78 3.15 -16.42
N VAL A 277 -4.38 4.24 -15.93
CA VAL A 277 -5.30 5.06 -16.74
C VAL A 277 -4.58 5.79 -17.88
N GLU A 278 -3.28 6.05 -17.76
CA GLU A 278 -2.43 6.60 -18.82
C GLU A 278 -1.85 5.53 -19.75
N SER A 279 -2.08 4.25 -19.49
CA SER A 279 -1.55 3.16 -20.30
C SER A 279 -2.25 3.02 -21.65
N ASN A 280 -1.56 2.40 -22.61
CA ASN A 280 -2.20 1.98 -23.87
C ASN A 280 -3.31 0.96 -23.63
N ALA A 281 -3.16 0.08 -22.63
CA ALA A 281 -4.17 -0.92 -22.30
C ALA A 281 -5.52 -0.28 -21.94
N PHE A 282 -5.52 0.73 -21.06
CA PHE A 282 -6.74 1.45 -20.71
C PHE A 282 -7.32 2.24 -21.91
N ARG A 283 -6.47 2.88 -22.71
CA ARG A 283 -6.93 3.66 -23.88
C ARG A 283 -7.58 2.79 -24.97
N GLN A 284 -6.97 1.64 -25.27
CA GLN A 284 -7.47 0.72 -26.30
C GLN A 284 -8.66 -0.09 -25.80
N GLN A 285 -8.67 -0.42 -24.51
CA GLN A 285 -9.65 -1.32 -23.92
C GLN A 285 -9.97 -0.95 -22.48
N LYS A 286 -10.96 -0.05 -22.34
CA LYS A 286 -11.48 0.32 -21.03
C LYS A 286 -12.20 -0.88 -20.40
N PRO A 287 -11.94 -1.20 -19.11
CA PRO A 287 -12.70 -2.22 -18.41
C PRO A 287 -14.12 -1.69 -18.14
N GLN A 288 -15.07 -2.58 -17.89
CA GLN A 288 -16.38 -2.20 -17.37
C GLN A 288 -16.36 -1.94 -15.87
N ALA A 289 -15.43 -2.58 -15.13
CA ALA A 289 -15.18 -2.28 -13.72
C ALA A 289 -13.68 -2.10 -13.44
N LEU A 290 -13.35 -1.02 -12.74
CA LEU A 290 -12.04 -0.80 -12.14
C LEU A 290 -12.13 -1.06 -10.63
N VAL A 291 -11.36 -2.02 -10.14
CA VAL A 291 -11.16 -2.27 -8.71
C VAL A 291 -9.91 -1.52 -8.28
N TRP A 292 -10.07 -0.50 -7.44
CA TRP A 292 -8.95 0.25 -6.87
C TRP A 292 -8.75 -0.14 -5.41
N GLN A 293 -7.81 -1.05 -5.16
CA GLN A 293 -7.50 -1.50 -3.81
C GLN A 293 -6.74 -0.41 -3.05
N LEU A 294 -7.28 -0.04 -1.89
CA LEU A 294 -6.68 0.91 -0.96
C LEU A 294 -6.43 0.23 0.39
N PHE A 295 -5.56 0.82 1.20
CA PHE A 295 -5.15 0.25 2.48
C PHE A 295 -5.25 1.30 3.59
N GLU A 296 -5.95 0.95 4.67
CA GLU A 296 -6.26 1.86 5.77
C GLU A 296 -5.04 2.63 6.32
N PRO A 297 -3.89 2.00 6.63
CA PRO A 297 -2.73 2.68 7.22
C PRO A 297 -2.29 3.92 6.44
N ASN A 298 -2.28 3.80 5.11
CA ASN A 298 -1.76 4.85 4.23
C ASN A 298 -2.88 5.65 3.56
N PHE A 299 -4.16 5.41 3.89
CA PHE A 299 -5.30 6.03 3.22
C PHE A 299 -5.29 7.57 3.35
N HIS A 300 -4.75 8.09 4.44
CA HIS A 300 -4.66 9.53 4.69
C HIS A 300 -3.61 10.25 3.83
N LEU A 301 -2.69 9.50 3.20
CA LEU A 301 -1.56 10.07 2.48
C LEU A 301 -1.97 10.56 1.08
N GLY A 302 -1.67 11.83 0.79
CA GLY A 302 -1.83 12.42 -0.54
C GLY A 302 -0.78 11.94 -1.55
N PRO A 303 -0.94 12.28 -2.84
CA PRO A 303 0.06 11.97 -3.88
C PRO A 303 1.42 12.66 -3.63
N ASP A 304 1.42 13.70 -2.82
CA ASP A 304 2.55 14.57 -2.49
C ASP A 304 3.22 14.22 -1.15
N ALA A 305 2.86 13.09 -0.51
CA ALA A 305 3.38 12.67 0.79
C ALA A 305 4.86 12.24 0.75
N ARG A 306 5.75 13.22 0.62
CA ARG A 306 7.22 13.06 0.58
C ARG A 306 7.74 12.39 1.85
N GLY A 307 8.66 11.46 1.68
CA GLY A 307 9.27 10.70 2.78
C GLY A 307 8.42 9.55 3.31
N LEU A 308 7.15 9.47 2.90
CA LEU A 308 6.26 8.35 3.18
C LEU A 308 6.03 7.47 1.94
N TRP A 309 6.11 8.08 0.76
CA TRP A 309 6.19 7.38 -0.52
C TRP A 309 7.61 7.33 -1.08
N ASP A 310 7.87 6.32 -1.90
CA ASP A 310 9.03 6.27 -2.78
C ASP A 310 9.09 7.55 -3.62
N SER A 311 10.28 8.14 -3.67
CA SER A 311 10.50 9.46 -4.26
C SER A 311 10.09 9.56 -5.73
N ALA A 312 10.20 8.48 -6.51
CA ALA A 312 9.80 8.48 -7.93
C ALA A 312 8.29 8.41 -8.13
N SER A 313 7.55 8.02 -7.08
CA SER A 313 6.08 7.95 -7.09
C SER A 313 5.40 9.25 -6.67
N VAL A 314 6.11 10.14 -5.98
CA VAL A 314 5.57 11.42 -5.48
C VAL A 314 5.23 12.35 -6.64
N VAL A 315 4.01 12.89 -6.62
CA VAL A 315 3.51 13.89 -7.58
C VAL A 315 2.74 14.95 -6.80
N SER A 316 2.82 16.24 -7.19
CA SER A 316 2.02 17.26 -6.52
C SER A 316 0.52 16.96 -6.68
N ALA A 317 -0.30 17.36 -5.72
CA ALA A 317 -1.75 17.15 -5.80
C ALA A 317 -2.36 17.79 -7.07
N GLU A 318 -1.88 18.98 -7.46
CA GLU A 318 -2.32 19.69 -8.67
C GLU A 318 -1.92 18.93 -9.95
N GLU A 319 -0.69 18.42 -10.00
CA GLU A 319 -0.19 17.68 -11.16
C GLU A 319 -0.90 16.34 -11.30
N TRP A 320 -1.10 15.63 -10.19
CA TRP A 320 -1.88 14.40 -10.16
C TRP A 320 -3.31 14.66 -10.65
N GLN A 321 -3.95 15.74 -10.18
CA GLN A 321 -5.28 16.15 -10.57
C GLN A 321 -5.39 16.45 -12.07
N ARG A 322 -4.42 17.18 -12.62
CA ARG A 322 -4.37 17.52 -14.04
C ARG A 322 -4.23 16.25 -14.91
N ARG A 323 -3.37 15.33 -14.49
CA ARG A 323 -3.12 14.07 -15.21
C ARG A 323 -4.31 13.12 -15.17
N ILE A 324 -4.94 12.93 -14.01
CA ILE A 324 -6.11 12.05 -13.89
C ILE A 324 -7.29 12.59 -14.70
N GLN A 325 -7.48 13.92 -14.72
CA GLN A 325 -8.48 14.55 -15.58
C GLN A 325 -8.15 14.36 -17.05
N ALA A 326 -6.90 14.59 -17.48
CA ALA A 326 -6.52 14.40 -18.88
C ALA A 326 -6.67 12.94 -19.35
N ALA A 327 -6.34 11.96 -18.49
CA ALA A 327 -6.43 10.54 -18.82
C ALA A 327 -7.89 10.04 -18.88
N LEU A 328 -8.79 10.64 -18.10
CA LEU A 328 -10.21 10.26 -17.99
C LEU A 328 -11.17 11.26 -18.65
N ALA A 329 -10.64 12.27 -19.36
CA ALA A 329 -11.41 13.26 -20.12
C ALA A 329 -12.08 12.66 -21.34
#